data_AF-A0A9P0PGU7-F1
#
_entry.id   AF-A0A9P0PGU7-F1
#
_cell.length_a   1.000
_cell.length_b   1.000
_cell.length_c   1.000
_cell.angle_alpha   90.00
_cell.angle_beta   90.00
_cell.angle_gamma   90.00
#
_symmetry.space_group_name_H-M   'P 1'
#
loop_
_entity.id
_entity.type
_entity.pdbx_description
1 polymer ?
#
loop_
_entity_poly.entity_id
_entity_poly.type
_entity_poly.pdbx_seq_one_letter_code
_entity_poly.pdbx_strand_id
1 'polypeptide(L)'
;MSHHSDDNMLIATSDSFWEPGNYKKTTKRIEDGYKLCQELTALINERAEIEKNYAKSLKSWSKKWNDAIEKGPEYGTTEAAWKGVLVEADRRCDLHSKIRDNLVNDVLNKIKQWQKDTYHRMISPTNKGICDSVQSYICSFLQNAMLILLNIYL
;
A
#
# COMPACT_ATOMS: atom_id res chain seq x y z
N MET A 1 43.13 50.06 20.32
CA MET A 1 42.70 50.03 18.91
C MET A 1 42.40 48.59 18.54
N SER A 2 41.29 48.42 17.83
CA SER A 2 40.56 47.21 17.47
C SER A 2 41.32 46.23 16.59
N HIS A 3 41.09 44.93 16.79
CA HIS A 3 40.67 44.03 15.72
C HIS A 3 40.22 42.67 16.31
N HIS A 4 38.97 42.59 16.75
CA HIS A 4 38.23 41.33 16.79
C HIS A 4 37.17 41.45 15.70
N SER A 5 37.53 41.04 14.48
CA SER A 5 36.60 40.94 13.37
C SER A 5 35.83 39.63 13.50
N ASP A 6 34.90 39.56 14.45
CA ASP A 6 33.93 38.46 14.57
C ASP A 6 32.72 38.65 13.61
N ASP A 7 32.90 39.42 12.54
CA ASP A 7 31.85 39.70 11.55
C ASP A 7 31.60 38.56 10.56
N ASN A 8 32.23 37.39 10.75
CA ASN A 8 32.04 36.23 9.86
C ASN A 8 31.33 35.03 10.52
N MET A 9 30.74 35.20 11.71
CA MET A 9 30.08 34.11 12.45
C MET A 9 28.56 34.31 12.66
N LEU A 10 27.94 35.31 12.03
CA LEU A 10 26.50 35.59 12.20
C LEU A 10 25.71 35.68 10.88
N ILE A 11 26.26 35.17 9.77
CA ILE A 11 25.39 34.82 8.65
C ILE A 11 24.76 33.49 9.03
N ALA A 12 23.57 33.57 9.62
CA ALA A 12 22.63 32.48 9.64
C ALA A 12 22.35 32.08 8.19
N THR A 13 23.19 31.19 7.66
CA THR A 13 22.83 30.17 6.66
C THR A 13 21.77 29.21 7.21
N SER A 14 21.09 29.60 8.29
CA SER A 14 20.44 28.68 9.18
C SER A 14 19.09 28.35 8.58
N ASP A 15 19.02 27.14 8.04
CA ASP A 15 17.78 26.41 7.79
C ASP A 15 17.01 26.10 9.10
N SER A 16 17.29 26.86 10.18
CA SER A 16 16.72 26.78 11.51
C SER A 16 15.23 27.05 11.44
N PHE A 17 14.45 26.21 12.11
CA PHE A 17 13.00 26.31 12.16
C PHE A 17 12.50 27.69 12.66
N TRP A 18 13.27 28.33 13.55
CA TRP A 18 12.89 29.59 14.20
C TRP A 18 13.09 30.83 13.33
N GLU A 19 13.77 30.71 12.18
CA GLU A 19 13.89 31.83 11.25
C GLU A 19 12.55 32.13 10.56
N PRO A 20 12.21 33.42 10.35
CA PRO A 20 10.97 33.79 9.69
C PRO A 20 10.76 33.07 8.36
N GLY A 21 9.67 32.29 8.27
CA GLY A 21 9.29 31.56 7.06
C GLY A 21 9.78 30.11 6.98
N ASN A 22 10.72 29.66 7.83
CA ASN A 22 11.21 28.29 7.81
C ASN A 22 10.20 27.26 8.37
N TYR A 23 9.22 27.71 9.16
CA TYR A 23 8.07 26.88 9.60
C TYR A 23 7.25 26.31 8.42
N LYS A 24 7.33 26.91 7.22
CA LYS A 24 6.61 26.47 6.02
C LYS A 24 6.93 25.04 5.61
N LYS A 25 8.15 24.55 5.90
CA LYS A 25 8.51 23.13 5.68
C LYS A 25 7.59 22.19 6.48
N THR A 26 7.26 22.57 7.71
CA THR A 26 6.38 21.79 8.59
C THR A 26 4.93 21.85 8.13
N THR A 27 4.45 23.02 7.68
CA THR A 27 3.07 23.15 7.16
C THR A 27 2.89 22.40 5.84
N LYS A 28 3.89 22.43 4.96
CA LYS A 28 3.89 21.68 3.70
C LYS A 28 3.77 20.16 3.91
N ARG A 29 4.39 19.61 4.96
CA ARG A 29 4.28 18.18 5.30
C ARG A 29 2.83 17.72 5.53
N ILE A 30 1.96 18.61 6.03
CA ILE A 30 0.53 18.31 6.20
C ILE A 30 -0.15 18.21 4.83
N GLU A 31 0.15 19.13 3.91
CA GLU A 31 -0.37 19.08 2.53
C GLU A 31 0.14 17.84 1.78
N ASP A 32 1.42 17.52 1.93
CA ASP A 32 2.04 16.34 1.31
C ASP A 32 1.47 15.03 1.89
N GLY A 33 1.09 15.01 3.17
CA GLY A 33 0.42 13.87 3.79
C GLY A 33 -0.90 13.50 3.13
N TYR A 34 -1.68 14.48 2.65
CA TYR A 34 -2.90 14.20 1.89
C TYR A 34 -2.60 13.52 0.55
N LYS A 35 -1.55 13.99 -0.15
CA LYS A 35 -1.10 13.41 -1.43
C LYS A 35 -0.56 11.99 -1.26
N LEU A 36 0.21 11.73 -0.20
CA LEU A 36 0.74 10.40 0.12
C LEU A 36 -0.38 9.35 0.26
N CYS A 37 -1.54 9.71 0.79
CA CYS A 37 -2.68 8.79 0.84
C CYS A 37 -3.28 8.46 -0.53
N GLN A 38 -3.20 9.40 -1.49
CA GLN A 38 -3.59 9.14 -2.87
C GLN A 38 -2.61 8.19 -3.56
N GLU A 39 -1.31 8.40 -3.36
CA GLU A 39 -0.25 7.53 -3.86
C GLU A 39 -0.36 6.12 -3.25
N LEU A 40 -0.58 6.01 -1.95
CA LEU A 40 -0.81 4.73 -1.28
C LEU A 40 -2.06 4.01 -1.82
N THR A 41 -3.13 4.76 -2.09
CA THR A 41 -4.33 4.22 -2.72
C THR A 41 -4.04 3.68 -4.13
N ALA A 42 -3.25 4.40 -4.93
CA ALA A 42 -2.85 3.94 -6.26
C ALA A 42 -2.02 2.64 -6.18
N LEU A 43 -1.00 2.62 -5.32
CA LEU A 43 -0.14 1.46 -5.07
C LEU A 43 -0.95 0.21 -4.71
N ILE A 44 -1.93 0.34 -3.80
CA ILE A 44 -2.74 -0.80 -3.36
C ILE A 44 -3.70 -1.26 -4.47
N ASN A 45 -4.23 -0.34 -5.28
CA ASN A 45 -5.03 -0.72 -6.46
C ASN A 45 -4.20 -1.49 -7.48
N GLU A 46 -2.98 -1.04 -7.78
CA GLU A 46 -2.05 -1.74 -8.67
C GLU A 46 -1.77 -3.15 -8.13
N ARG A 47 -1.53 -3.28 -6.83
CA ARG A 47 -1.36 -4.58 -6.19
C ARG A 47 -2.60 -5.47 -6.32
N ALA A 48 -3.78 -4.95 -6.03
CA ALA A 48 -5.04 -5.68 -6.15
C ALA A 48 -5.27 -6.19 -7.58
N GLU A 49 -4.84 -5.43 -8.59
CA GLU A 49 -4.98 -5.84 -9.99
C GLU A 49 -3.99 -6.93 -10.41
N ILE A 50 -2.79 -6.97 -9.82
CA ILE A 50 -1.87 -8.11 -9.94
C ILE A 50 -2.53 -9.39 -9.40
N GLU A 51 -3.10 -9.33 -8.20
CA GLU A 51 -3.77 -10.48 -7.56
C GLU A 51 -4.93 -11.01 -8.42
N LYS A 52 -5.77 -10.10 -8.94
CA LYS A 52 -6.87 -10.43 -9.85
C LYS A 52 -6.39 -11.10 -11.13
N ASN A 53 -5.33 -10.57 -11.75
CA ASN A 53 -4.80 -11.11 -13.00
C ASN A 53 -4.22 -12.52 -12.81
N TYR A 54 -3.57 -12.77 -11.67
CA TYR A 54 -3.07 -14.09 -11.33
C TYR A 54 -4.20 -15.09 -11.11
N ALA A 55 -5.22 -14.74 -10.31
CA ALA A 55 -6.42 -15.57 -10.11
C ALA A 55 -7.12 -15.89 -11.44
N LYS A 56 -7.30 -14.88 -12.31
CA LYS A 56 -7.88 -15.06 -13.65
C LYS A 56 -7.08 -16.04 -14.51
N SER A 57 -5.75 -15.96 -14.43
CA SER A 57 -4.84 -16.83 -15.19
C SER A 57 -4.92 -18.27 -14.71
N LEU A 58 -4.92 -18.49 -13.39
CA LEU A 58 -5.13 -19.81 -12.78
C LEU A 58 -6.48 -20.41 -13.17
N LYS A 59 -7.57 -19.61 -13.12
CA LYS A 59 -8.91 -20.10 -13.48
C LYS A 59 -9.00 -20.51 -14.94
N SER A 60 -8.44 -19.70 -15.85
CA SER A 60 -8.38 -20.01 -17.28
C SER A 60 -7.55 -21.26 -17.55
N TRP A 61 -6.40 -21.39 -16.90
CA TRP A 61 -5.51 -22.55 -17.02
C TRP A 61 -6.16 -23.83 -16.51
N SER A 62 -6.76 -23.81 -15.31
CA SER A 62 -7.48 -24.95 -14.73
C SER A 62 -8.61 -25.41 -15.65
N LYS A 63 -9.43 -24.47 -16.16
CA LYS A 63 -10.52 -24.80 -17.08
C LYS A 63 -10.02 -25.45 -18.37
N LYS A 64 -9.01 -24.84 -19.02
CA LYS A 64 -8.43 -25.36 -20.26
C LYS A 64 -7.93 -26.80 -20.09
N TRP A 65 -7.23 -27.08 -19.00
CA TRP A 65 -6.66 -28.41 -18.78
C TRP A 65 -7.69 -29.43 -18.30
N ASN A 66 -8.72 -29.03 -17.56
CA ASN A 66 -9.84 -29.92 -17.27
C ASN A 66 -10.51 -30.41 -18.56
N ASP A 67 -10.85 -29.48 -19.47
CA ASP A 67 -11.45 -29.83 -20.76
C ASP A 67 -10.55 -30.75 -21.61
N ALA A 68 -9.23 -30.54 -21.54
CA ALA A 68 -8.26 -31.34 -22.28
C ALA A 68 -8.09 -32.75 -21.71
N ILE A 69 -8.11 -32.89 -20.36
CA ILE A 69 -7.98 -34.19 -19.68
C ILE A 69 -9.24 -35.01 -19.90
N GLU A 70 -10.43 -34.42 -19.76
CA GLU A 70 -11.70 -35.15 -19.92
C GLU A 70 -11.91 -35.73 -21.33
N LYS A 71 -11.33 -35.10 -22.35
CA LYS A 71 -11.36 -35.56 -23.74
C LYS A 71 -10.14 -36.39 -24.12
N GLY A 72 -9.17 -36.51 -23.22
CA GLY A 72 -7.91 -37.21 -23.45
C GLY A 72 -8.05 -38.73 -23.27
N PRO A 73 -7.01 -39.48 -23.66
CA PRO A 73 -6.99 -40.94 -23.51
C PRO A 73 -6.57 -41.41 -22.11
N GLU A 74 -6.17 -40.50 -21.21
CA GLU A 74 -5.71 -40.83 -19.86
C GLU A 74 -6.91 -41.16 -18.94
N TYR A 75 -6.78 -42.18 -18.10
CA TYR A 75 -7.86 -42.59 -17.19
C TYR A 75 -7.32 -43.12 -15.86
N GLY A 76 -8.23 -43.29 -14.89
CA GLY A 76 -7.91 -43.93 -13.61
C GLY A 76 -7.09 -43.02 -12.68
N THR A 77 -6.13 -43.60 -11.96
CA THR A 77 -5.42 -42.88 -10.88
C THR A 77 -4.52 -41.76 -11.38
N THR A 78 -3.95 -41.89 -12.58
CA THR A 78 -3.10 -40.86 -13.18
C THR A 78 -3.93 -39.64 -13.60
N GLU A 79 -5.09 -39.87 -14.24
CA GLU A 79 -6.06 -38.82 -14.56
C GLU A 79 -6.50 -38.07 -13.30
N ALA A 80 -6.80 -38.81 -12.23
CA ALA A 80 -7.17 -38.25 -10.94
C ALA A 80 -6.04 -37.40 -10.33
N ALA A 81 -4.78 -37.84 -10.44
CA ALA A 81 -3.62 -37.08 -9.99
C ALA A 81 -3.46 -35.76 -10.75
N TRP A 82 -3.65 -35.76 -12.07
CA TRP A 82 -3.58 -34.55 -12.89
C TRP A 82 -4.71 -33.57 -12.54
N LYS A 83 -5.94 -34.08 -12.40
CA LYS A 83 -7.08 -33.27 -11.92
C LYS A 83 -6.84 -32.71 -10.53
N GLY A 84 -6.11 -33.42 -9.66
CA GLY A 84 -5.69 -32.92 -8.36
C GLY A 84 -4.88 -31.62 -8.41
N VAL A 85 -4.00 -31.47 -9.40
CA VAL A 85 -3.24 -30.22 -9.62
C VAL A 85 -4.18 -29.07 -10.00
N LEU A 86 -5.19 -29.34 -10.81
CA LEU A 86 -6.17 -28.33 -11.22
C LEU A 86 -7.04 -27.87 -10.05
N VAL A 87 -7.40 -28.79 -9.14
CA VAL A 87 -8.10 -28.47 -7.89
C VAL A 87 -7.26 -27.56 -6.98
N GLU A 88 -5.94 -27.78 -6.89
CA GLU A 88 -5.05 -26.86 -6.15
C GLU A 88 -5.06 -25.46 -6.78
N ALA A 89 -4.96 -25.38 -8.11
CA ALA A 89 -4.98 -24.11 -8.83
C ALA A 89 -6.31 -23.35 -8.64
N ASP A 90 -7.45 -24.04 -8.59
CA ASP A 90 -8.74 -23.43 -8.28
C ASP A 90 -8.79 -22.88 -6.86
N ARG A 91 -8.29 -23.61 -5.87
CA ARG A 91 -8.20 -23.12 -4.48
C ARG A 91 -7.27 -21.92 -4.36
N ARG A 92 -6.14 -21.94 -5.08
CA ARG A 92 -5.20 -20.82 -5.15
C ARG A 92 -5.86 -19.60 -5.79
N CYS A 93 -6.62 -19.78 -6.88
CA CYS A 93 -7.42 -18.72 -7.50
C CYS A 93 -8.38 -18.06 -6.50
N ASP A 94 -9.09 -18.85 -5.70
CA ASP A 94 -10.01 -18.32 -4.68
C ASP A 94 -9.27 -17.52 -3.60
N LEU A 95 -8.09 -17.99 -3.18
CA LEU A 95 -7.25 -17.28 -2.22
C LEU A 95 -6.82 -15.90 -2.76
N HIS A 96 -6.29 -15.84 -3.99
CA HIS A 96 -5.89 -14.58 -4.62
C HIS A 96 -7.08 -13.63 -4.86
N SER A 97 -8.25 -14.17 -5.20
CA SER A 97 -9.48 -13.38 -5.32
C SER A 97 -9.87 -12.75 -3.97
N LYS A 98 -9.79 -13.53 -2.88
CA LYS A 98 -10.05 -13.02 -1.52
C LYS A 98 -9.06 -11.96 -1.09
N ILE A 99 -7.77 -12.10 -1.44
CA ILE A 99 -6.76 -11.08 -1.15
C ILE A 99 -7.08 -9.79 -1.89
N ARG A 100 -7.39 -9.86 -3.18
CA ARG A 100 -7.84 -8.71 -3.96
C ARG A 100 -9.05 -8.03 -3.32
N ASP A 101 -10.03 -8.81 -2.88
CA ASP A 101 -11.24 -8.28 -2.24
C ASP A 101 -10.93 -7.60 -0.92
N ASN A 102 -10.05 -8.16 -0.09
CA ASN A 102 -9.62 -7.54 1.16
C ASN A 102 -8.86 -6.23 0.90
N LEU A 103 -8.00 -6.18 -0.11
CA LEU A 103 -7.28 -4.97 -0.49
C LEU A 103 -8.27 -3.86 -0.89
N VAL A 104 -9.25 -4.17 -1.75
CA VAL A 104 -10.16 -3.15 -2.30
C VAL A 104 -11.29 -2.78 -1.35
N ASN A 105 -11.89 -3.75 -0.68
CA ASN A 105 -13.10 -3.54 0.11
C ASN A 105 -12.83 -3.19 1.57
N ASP A 106 -11.66 -3.55 2.11
CA ASP A 106 -11.30 -3.23 3.50
C ASP A 106 -10.21 -2.17 3.55
N VAL A 107 -9.01 -2.51 3.05
CA VAL A 107 -7.82 -1.66 3.18
C VAL A 107 -8.00 -0.30 2.51
N LEU A 108 -8.43 -0.27 1.23
CA LEU A 108 -8.63 1.00 0.53
C LEU A 108 -9.75 1.84 1.16
N ASN A 109 -10.81 1.21 1.65
CA ASN A 109 -11.91 1.92 2.30
C ASN A 109 -11.47 2.55 3.63
N LYS A 110 -10.66 1.86 4.42
CA LYS A 110 -10.05 2.40 5.64
C LYS A 110 -9.15 3.61 5.35
N ILE A 111 -8.31 3.54 4.32
CA ILE A 111 -7.44 4.66 3.93
C ILE A 111 -8.26 5.86 3.49
N LYS A 112 -9.27 5.65 2.63
CA LYS A 112 -10.16 6.74 2.16
C LYS A 112 -10.93 7.39 3.30
N GLN A 113 -11.45 6.57 4.22
CA GLN A 113 -12.18 7.06 5.39
C GLN A 113 -11.27 7.87 6.31
N TRP A 114 -10.08 7.33 6.63
CA TRP A 114 -9.10 8.05 7.44
C TRP A 114 -8.64 9.35 6.79
N GLN A 115 -8.43 9.37 5.47
CA GLN A 115 -8.04 10.58 4.74
C GLN A 115 -9.14 11.65 4.84
N LYS A 116 -10.41 11.23 4.68
CA LYS A 116 -11.58 12.12 4.81
C LYS A 116 -11.69 12.70 6.22
N ASP A 117 -11.50 11.87 7.25
CA ASP A 117 -11.63 12.28 8.66
C ASP A 117 -10.42 13.09 9.14
N THR A 118 -9.26 12.95 8.50
CA THR A 118 -8.04 13.67 8.88
C THR A 118 -7.93 15.01 8.15
N TYR A 119 -8.27 15.06 6.86
CA TYR A 119 -8.10 16.24 6.01
C TYR A 119 -9.46 16.88 5.68
N HIS A 120 -9.91 17.76 6.57
CA HIS A 120 -11.09 18.59 6.33
C HIS A 120 -10.73 19.77 5.41
N ARG A 121 -11.50 19.98 4.34
CA ARG A 121 -11.36 21.17 3.49
C ARG A 121 -11.78 22.41 4.31
N MET A 122 -10.76 23.08 4.88
CA MET A 122 -10.80 24.35 5.62
C MET A 122 -11.60 24.32 6.95
N ILE A 123 -10.87 24.28 8.07
CA ILE A 123 -11.03 25.10 9.29
C ILE A 123 -9.70 24.97 10.08
N SER A 124 -9.02 26.11 10.26
CA SER A 124 -7.87 26.43 11.15
C SER A 124 -6.82 25.36 11.56
N PRO A 125 -5.50 25.65 11.44
CA PRO A 125 -4.45 24.71 11.81
C PRO A 125 -4.23 24.67 13.33
N THR A 126 -4.98 23.85 14.06
CA THR A 126 -4.57 23.39 15.39
C THR A 126 -3.76 22.10 15.25
N ASN A 127 -2.62 22.21 14.55
CA ASN A 127 -1.79 21.09 14.12
C ASN A 127 -0.57 20.89 15.03
N LYS A 128 -0.78 20.17 16.13
CA LYS A 128 0.32 19.54 16.89
C LYS A 128 0.16 18.02 17.05
N GLY A 129 -1.03 17.46 16.79
CA GLY A 129 -1.30 16.01 16.89
C GLY A 129 -1.41 15.26 15.57
N ILE A 130 -1.54 15.94 14.43
CA ILE A 130 -1.78 15.28 13.13
C ILE A 130 -0.51 14.65 12.58
N CYS A 131 0.66 15.29 12.72
CA CYS A 131 1.87 14.75 12.09
C CYS A 131 2.37 13.43 12.71
N ASP A 132 2.31 13.31 14.03
CA ASP A 132 2.83 12.13 14.73
C ASP A 132 1.90 10.93 14.58
N SER A 133 0.59 11.16 14.47
CA SER A 133 -0.38 10.09 14.19
C SER A 133 -0.28 9.59 12.75
N VAL A 134 -0.11 10.48 11.76
CA VAL A 134 0.00 10.12 10.34
C VAL A 134 1.20 9.21 10.09
N GLN A 135 2.38 9.56 10.61
CA GLN A 135 3.59 8.78 10.39
C GLN A 135 3.54 7.44 11.14
N SER A 136 3.02 7.42 12.37
CA SER A 136 2.85 6.18 13.14
C SER A 136 1.80 5.24 12.53
N TYR A 137 0.67 5.77 12.05
CA TYR A 137 -0.36 4.98 11.38
C TYR A 137 0.11 4.46 10.02
N ILE A 138 0.74 5.29 9.19
CA ILE A 138 1.27 4.84 7.90
C ILE A 138 2.37 3.79 8.12
N CYS A 139 3.26 3.97 9.09
CA CYS A 139 4.33 3.00 9.36
C CYS A 139 3.77 1.68 9.92
N SER A 140 2.83 1.74 10.86
CA SER A 140 2.17 0.54 11.43
C SER A 140 1.27 -0.17 10.41
N PHE A 141 0.63 0.59 9.51
CA PHE A 141 -0.24 0.05 8.46
C PHE A 141 0.58 -0.54 7.32
N LEU A 142 1.70 0.08 6.93
CA LEU A 142 2.65 -0.48 5.97
C LEU A 142 3.34 -1.73 6.54
N GLN A 143 3.70 -1.76 7.83
CA GLN A 143 4.24 -2.96 8.47
C GLN A 143 3.21 -4.09 8.52
N ASN A 144 1.95 -3.81 8.87
CA ASN A 144 0.89 -4.81 8.85
C ASN A 144 0.52 -5.26 7.43
N ALA A 145 0.44 -4.34 6.46
CA ALA A 145 0.22 -4.69 5.07
C ALA A 145 1.37 -5.54 4.52
N MET A 146 2.62 -5.20 4.83
CA MET A 146 3.80 -5.96 4.41
C MET A 146 3.86 -7.33 5.09
N LEU A 147 3.42 -7.45 6.35
CA LEU A 147 3.27 -8.74 7.06
C LEU A 147 2.16 -9.62 6.49
N ILE A 148 1.04 -9.04 6.06
CA ILE A 148 -0.02 -9.76 5.32
C ILE A 148 0.54 -10.25 3.99
N LEU A 149 1.31 -9.42 3.29
CA LEU A 149 1.95 -9.80 2.04
C LEU A 149 3.04 -10.87 2.22
N LEU A 150 3.78 -10.88 3.33
CA LEU A 150 4.79 -11.91 3.61
C LEU A 150 4.16 -13.25 4.02
N ASN A 151 3.11 -13.25 4.84
CA ASN A 151 2.44 -14.48 5.30
C ASN A 151 1.59 -15.17 4.23
N ILE A 152 1.36 -14.53 3.09
CA ILE A 152 0.61 -15.12 1.97
C ILE A 152 1.55 -15.86 1.01
N TYR A 153 2.84 -15.52 0.96
CA TYR A 153 3.82 -16.06 0.01
C TYR A 153 4.87 -17.01 0.65
N LEU A 154 4.87 -17.15 1.97
CA LEU A 154 5.63 -18.15 2.75
C LEU A 154 4.67 -19.15 3.39
#